data_AF-A0A1Y4THB7-F1
#
_entry.id   AF-A0A1Y4THB7-F1
#
_cell.length_a   1.000
_cell.length_b   1.000
_cell.length_c   1.000
_cell.angle_alpha   90.00
_cell.angle_beta   90.00
_cell.angle_gamma   90.00
#
_symmetry.space_group_name_H-M   'P 1'
#
loop_
_entity.id
_entity.type
_entity.pdbx_description
1 polymer ?
#
loop_
_entity_poly.entity_id
_entity_poly.type
_entity_poly.pdbx_seq_one_letter_code
_entity_poly.pdbx_strand_id
1 'polypeptide(L)'
;MDLVVGIVCTFILVLCLAGTIGYKDLRRKWAGIIGVGGSYIVLIGVVQLVVLVAGLIKGLVGHEASLSFGDIAGSLFFAVICLLYTALIIFSRCETTVQRVTLPFAACMIACGFAWRLVFSIITHAPMDSGETVSSSLESMPDTIYDTNNGRATWRKQGVYGDHVDYYGPNGETVTFYASDVEGENYKGFSLY
;
A
#
# COMPACT_ATOMS: atom_id res chain seq x y z
N MET A 1 15.34 2.80 30.57
CA MET A 1 14.41 3.12 29.46
C MET A 1 14.98 2.71 28.11
N ASP A 2 16.31 2.61 28.01
CA ASP A 2 17.06 2.45 26.78
C ASP A 2 16.87 1.09 26.11
N LEU A 3 16.55 0.03 26.87
CA LEU A 3 16.32 -1.30 26.31
C LEU A 3 15.00 -1.39 25.53
N VAL A 4 13.88 -0.93 26.11
CA VAL A 4 12.55 -1.00 25.46
C VAL A 4 12.49 -0.05 24.27
N VAL A 5 13.00 1.18 24.44
CA VAL A 5 13.11 2.15 23.35
C VAL A 5 14.06 1.62 22.28
N GLY A 6 15.19 1.02 22.66
CA GLY A 6 16.14 0.39 21.73
C GLY A 6 15.53 -0.75 20.92
N ILE A 7 14.76 -1.64 21.56
CA ILE A 7 14.06 -2.75 20.88
C ILE A 7 13.00 -2.22 19.91
N VAL A 8 12.18 -1.25 20.33
CA VAL A 8 11.14 -0.64 19.48
C VAL A 8 11.77 0.10 18.30
N CYS A 9 12.82 0.89 18.54
CA CYS A 9 13.55 1.59 17.47
C CYS A 9 14.19 0.60 16.49
N THR A 10 14.78 -0.49 16.98
CA THR A 10 15.36 -1.54 16.12
C THR A 10 14.29 -2.22 15.27
N PHE A 11 13.14 -2.52 15.87
CA PHE A 11 12.01 -3.12 15.16
C PHE A 11 11.44 -2.18 14.08
N ILE A 12 11.30 -0.89 14.39
CA ILE A 12 10.88 0.13 13.41
C ILE A 12 11.93 0.25 12.30
N LEU A 13 13.23 0.20 12.62
CA LEU A 13 14.30 0.22 11.61
C LEU A 13 14.23 -0.97 10.66
N VAL A 14 13.98 -2.17 11.19
CA VAL A 14 13.78 -3.38 10.37
C VAL A 14 12.54 -3.24 9.49
N LEU A 15 11.44 -2.70 10.02
CA LEU A 15 10.23 -2.42 9.24
C LEU A 15 10.44 -1.35 8.17
N CYS A 16 11.25 -0.33 8.44
CA CYS A 16 11.63 0.68 7.45
C CYS A 16 12.47 0.06 6.34
N LEU A 17 13.49 -0.74 6.67
CA LEU A 17 14.33 -1.44 5.68
C LEU A 17 13.50 -2.41 4.84
N ALA A 18 12.73 -3.30 5.46
CA ALA A 18 11.84 -4.22 4.76
C ALA A 18 10.79 -3.48 3.92
N GLY A 19 10.20 -2.43 4.49
CA GLY A 19 9.25 -1.55 3.83
C GLY A 19 9.84 -0.87 2.60
N THR A 20 11.11 -0.42 2.64
CA THR A 20 11.75 0.24 1.49
C THR A 20 12.03 -0.68 0.32
N ILE A 21 12.43 -1.93 0.60
CA ILE A 21 12.71 -2.96 -0.41
C ILE A 21 11.39 -3.41 -1.05
N GLY A 22 10.39 -3.74 -0.23
CA GLY A 22 9.10 -4.27 -0.70
C GLY A 22 8.07 -3.21 -1.11
N TYR A 23 8.35 -1.91 -0.94
CA TYR A 23 7.34 -0.85 -1.07
C TYR A 23 6.60 -0.89 -2.41
N LYS A 24 7.30 -1.10 -3.53
CA LYS A 24 6.69 -1.04 -4.87
C LYS A 24 5.66 -2.17 -5.05
N ASP A 25 6.04 -3.40 -4.72
CA ASP A 25 5.16 -4.56 -4.85
C ASP A 25 4.01 -4.54 -3.85
N LEU A 26 4.29 -4.14 -2.59
CA LEU A 26 3.26 -3.97 -1.57
C LEU A 26 2.28 -2.86 -1.94
N ARG A 27 2.76 -1.68 -2.35
CA ARG A 27 1.87 -0.59 -2.76
C ARG A 27 1.01 -1.01 -3.93
N ARG A 28 1.58 -1.67 -4.95
CA ARG A 28 0.81 -2.15 -6.12
C ARG A 28 -0.29 -3.13 -5.70
N LYS A 29 0.04 -4.11 -4.85
CA LYS A 29 -0.92 -5.13 -4.40
C LYS A 29 -2.03 -4.57 -3.51
N TRP A 30 -1.75 -3.52 -2.74
CA TRP A 30 -2.67 -2.96 -1.74
C TRP A 30 -3.31 -1.62 -2.15
N ALA A 31 -2.97 -1.06 -3.32
CA ALA A 31 -3.46 0.24 -3.80
C ALA A 31 -5.00 0.32 -3.92
N GLY A 32 -5.66 -0.79 -4.27
CA GLY A 32 -7.12 -0.87 -4.34
C GLY A 32 -7.83 -1.02 -2.99
N ILE A 33 -7.09 -1.29 -1.91
CA ILE A 33 -7.64 -1.57 -0.57
C ILE A 33 -7.32 -0.44 0.40
N ILE A 34 -6.06 0.01 0.45
CA ILE A 34 -5.60 1.06 1.37
C ILE A 34 -4.56 1.97 0.70
N GLY A 35 -4.85 3.27 0.67
CA GLY A 35 -3.92 4.29 0.17
C GLY A 35 -2.82 4.62 1.18
N VAL A 36 -1.78 5.34 0.72
CA VAL A 36 -0.65 5.75 1.56
C VAL A 36 -1.10 6.58 2.77
N GLY A 37 -2.07 7.50 2.60
CA GLY A 37 -2.63 8.27 3.72
C GLY A 37 -3.32 7.40 4.77
N GLY A 38 -4.09 6.39 4.33
CA GLY A 38 -4.74 5.45 5.24
C GLY A 38 -3.76 4.55 5.98
N SER A 39 -2.66 4.18 5.33
CA SER A 39 -1.60 3.37 5.95
C SER A 39 -0.96 4.06 7.16
N TYR A 40 -0.87 5.40 7.14
CA TYR A 40 -0.38 6.18 8.28
C TYR A 40 -1.32 6.17 9.48
N ILE A 41 -2.64 6.18 9.26
CA ILE A 41 -3.63 6.11 10.34
C ILE A 41 -3.50 4.76 11.07
N VAL A 42 -3.28 3.68 10.31
CA VAL A 42 -3.03 2.34 10.89
C VAL A 42 -1.72 2.33 11.67
N LEU A 43 -0.63 2.89 11.11
CA LEU A 43 0.67 2.96 11.78
C LEU A 43 0.60 3.75 13.11
N ILE A 44 -0.08 4.91 13.10
CA ILE A 44 -0.29 5.73 14.31
C ILE A 44 -1.06 4.92 15.36
N GLY A 45 -2.11 4.21 14.96
CA GLY A 45 -2.86 3.33 15.86
C GLY A 45 -2.00 2.26 16.52
N VAL A 46 -1.13 1.59 15.75
CA VAL A 46 -0.20 0.56 16.26
C VAL A 46 0.79 1.16 17.25
N VAL A 47 1.40 2.30 16.92
CA VAL A 47 2.33 2.99 17.83
C VAL A 47 1.63 3.40 19.13
N GLN A 48 0.41 3.94 19.04
CA GLN A 48 -0.37 4.33 20.22
C GLN A 48 -0.67 3.13 21.13
N LEU A 49 -0.98 1.97 20.54
CA LEU A 49 -1.23 0.74 21.27
C LEU A 49 0.03 0.26 22.01
N VAL A 50 1.19 0.33 21.37
CA VAL A 50 2.49 0.02 22.00
C VAL A 50 2.77 0.96 23.17
N VAL A 51 2.50 2.27 23.02
CA VAL A 51 2.68 3.26 24.09
C VAL A 51 1.75 2.97 25.27
N LEU A 52 0.49 2.62 25.03
CA LEU A 52 -0.47 2.23 26.08
C LEU A 52 -0.01 0.98 26.84
N VAL A 53 0.40 -0.07 26.12
CA VAL A 53 0.86 -1.32 26.72
C VAL A 53 2.13 -1.10 27.53
N ALA A 54 3.09 -0.34 27.00
CA ALA A 54 4.31 0.02 27.71
C ALA A 54 4.03 0.86 28.97
N GLY A 55 3.07 1.78 28.90
CA GLY A 55 2.59 2.56 30.05
C GLY A 55 1.94 1.69 31.13
N LEU A 56 1.08 0.75 30.74
CA LEU A 56 0.44 -0.21 31.64
C LEU A 56 1.46 -1.10 32.36
N ILE A 57 2.45 -1.63 31.63
CA ILE A 57 3.52 -2.46 32.22
C ILE A 57 4.32 -1.66 33.25
N LYS A 58 4.65 -0.40 32.96
CA LYS A 58 5.35 0.47 33.92
C LYS A 58 4.54 0.71 35.19
N GLY A 59 3.23 0.97 35.05
CA GLY A 59 2.32 1.13 36.19
C GLY A 59 2.21 -0.13 37.04
N LEU A 60 2.25 -1.32 36.42
CA LEU A 60 2.15 -2.60 37.12
C LEU A 60 3.45 -2.97 37.88
N VAL A 61 4.61 -2.54 37.37
CA VAL A 61 5.94 -2.83 37.94
C VAL A 61 6.34 -1.83 39.06
N GLY A 62 5.44 -0.91 39.43
CA GLY A 62 5.64 -0.01 40.57
C GLY A 62 6.66 1.11 40.33
N HIS A 63 7.05 1.36 39.07
CA HIS A 63 7.70 2.62 38.71
C HIS A 63 6.63 3.71 38.64
N GLU A 64 6.92 4.90 39.18
CA GLU A 64 6.00 6.04 39.12
C GLU A 64 5.51 6.26 37.69
N ALA A 65 4.24 5.98 37.45
CA ALA A 65 3.60 6.24 36.19
C ALA A 65 3.46 7.76 36.05
N SER A 66 4.48 8.41 35.50
CA SER A 66 4.47 9.84 35.17
C SER A 66 3.56 10.17 33.97
N LEU A 67 2.54 9.34 33.71
CA LEU A 67 1.58 9.56 32.64
C LEU A 67 0.40 10.32 33.24
N SER A 68 0.22 11.56 32.80
CA SER A 68 -0.94 12.36 33.18
C SER A 68 -2.21 11.65 32.74
N PHE A 69 -3.28 11.75 33.53
CA PHE A 69 -4.58 11.18 33.18
C PHE A 69 -5.07 11.64 31.80
N GLY A 70 -4.70 12.88 31.41
CA GLY A 70 -4.97 13.43 30.08
C GLY A 70 -4.25 12.71 28.95
N ASP A 71 -3.02 12.23 29.17
CA ASP A 71 -2.23 11.52 28.16
C ASP A 71 -2.81 10.12 27.92
N ILE A 72 -3.24 9.45 28.99
CA ILE A 72 -3.88 8.13 28.91
C ILE A 72 -5.24 8.23 28.20
N ALA A 73 -6.06 9.21 28.57
CA ALA A 73 -7.37 9.41 27.96
C ALA A 73 -7.28 9.81 26.47
N GLY A 74 -6.38 10.74 26.13
CA GLY A 74 -6.14 11.14 24.75
C GLY A 74 -5.59 9.99 23.91
N SER A 75 -4.59 9.28 24.44
CA SER A 75 -4.03 8.07 23.83
C SER A 75 -5.07 7.01 23.54
N LEU A 76 -5.95 6.73 24.51
CA LEU A 76 -7.02 5.77 24.36
C LEU A 76 -8.04 6.20 23.30
N PHE A 77 -8.43 7.48 23.29
CA PHE A 77 -9.35 8.03 22.29
C PHE A 77 -8.80 7.89 20.87
N PHE A 78 -7.54 8.28 20.65
CA PHE A 78 -6.89 8.12 19.34
C PHE A 78 -6.72 6.65 18.94
N ALA A 79 -6.37 5.77 19.89
CA ALA A 79 -6.26 4.34 19.62
C ALA A 79 -7.60 3.74 19.17
N VAL A 80 -8.71 4.12 19.83
CA VAL A 80 -10.06 3.67 19.46
C VAL A 80 -10.42 4.13 18.05
N ILE A 81 -10.16 5.39 17.70
CA ILE A 81 -10.42 5.91 16.35
C ILE A 81 -9.62 5.14 15.29
N CYS A 82 -8.34 4.87 15.55
CA CYS A 82 -7.50 4.13 14.60
C CYS A 82 -7.94 2.67 14.45
N LEU A 83 -8.39 2.03 15.53
CA LEU A 83 -8.97 0.69 15.49
C LEU A 83 -10.29 0.66 14.70
N LEU A 84 -11.17 1.64 14.91
CA LEU A 84 -12.41 1.78 14.14
C LEU A 84 -12.11 1.98 12.66
N TYR A 85 -11.14 2.84 12.32
CA TYR A 85 -10.71 3.04 10.94
C TYR A 85 -10.21 1.73 10.31
N THR A 86 -9.35 1.00 11.01
CA THR A 86 -8.80 -0.28 10.53
C THR A 86 -9.91 -1.32 10.35
N ALA A 87 -10.86 -1.39 11.29
CA ALA A 87 -12.03 -2.24 11.20
C ALA A 87 -12.91 -1.87 9.99
N LEU A 88 -13.16 -0.58 9.77
CA LEU A 88 -13.93 -0.11 8.62
C LEU A 88 -13.30 -0.54 7.29
N ILE A 89 -11.98 -0.45 7.14
CA ILE A 89 -11.28 -0.93 5.92
C ILE A 89 -11.43 -2.45 5.77
N ILE A 90 -11.24 -3.18 6.86
CA ILE A 90 -11.36 -4.65 6.87
C ILE A 90 -12.76 -5.10 6.44
N PHE A 91 -13.82 -4.41 6.89
CA PHE A 91 -15.19 -4.77 6.54
C PHE A 91 -15.62 -4.26 5.16
N SER A 92 -15.13 -3.11 4.71
CA SER A 92 -15.57 -2.48 3.45
C SER A 92 -14.75 -2.87 2.23
N ARG A 93 -13.48 -3.27 2.39
CA ARG A 93 -12.54 -3.48 1.28
C ARG A 93 -11.86 -4.85 1.25
N CYS A 94 -11.93 -5.65 2.30
CA CYS A 94 -11.28 -6.98 2.33
C CYS A 94 -12.28 -8.12 2.13
N GLU A 95 -12.12 -8.84 1.02
CA GLU A 95 -12.95 -9.99 0.66
C GLU A 95 -12.47 -11.28 1.33
N THR A 96 -11.15 -11.45 1.49
CA THR A 96 -10.56 -12.70 1.99
C THR A 96 -10.04 -12.57 3.43
N THR A 97 -10.14 -13.64 4.22
CA THR A 97 -9.61 -13.69 5.60
C THR A 97 -8.10 -13.42 5.65
N VAL A 98 -7.36 -13.87 4.63
CA VAL A 98 -5.91 -13.62 4.52
C VAL A 98 -5.62 -12.12 4.35
N GLN A 99 -6.40 -11.41 3.52
CA GLN A 99 -6.25 -9.95 3.39
C GLN A 99 -6.55 -9.25 4.71
N ARG A 100 -7.58 -9.66 5.45
CA ARG A 100 -7.94 -9.03 6.74
C ARG A 100 -6.81 -9.11 7.77
N VAL A 101 -6.13 -10.24 7.83
CA VAL A 101 -5.01 -10.45 8.78
C VAL A 101 -3.73 -9.76 8.30
N THR A 102 -3.46 -9.77 7.00
CA THR A 102 -2.21 -9.20 6.45
C THR A 102 -2.27 -7.69 6.24
N LEU A 103 -3.46 -7.10 6.18
CA LEU A 103 -3.67 -5.65 5.98
C LEU A 103 -2.97 -4.77 7.00
N PRO A 104 -3.09 -4.96 8.33
CA PRO A 104 -2.40 -4.09 9.29
C PRO A 104 -0.88 -4.14 9.15
N PHE A 105 -0.32 -5.31 8.81
CA PHE A 105 1.12 -5.46 8.56
C PHE A 105 1.54 -4.78 7.26
N ALA A 106 0.78 -4.97 6.19
CA ALA A 106 1.02 -4.31 4.90
C ALA A 106 0.93 -2.78 5.05
N ALA A 107 -0.06 -2.27 5.78
CA ALA A 107 -0.22 -0.86 6.06
C ALA A 107 0.98 -0.28 6.82
N CYS A 108 1.47 -0.96 7.85
CA CYS A 108 2.66 -0.53 8.58
C CYS A 108 3.91 -0.52 7.68
N MET A 109 4.10 -1.53 6.84
CA MET A 109 5.23 -1.58 5.89
C MET A 109 5.16 -0.50 4.81
N ILE A 110 3.96 -0.19 4.30
CA ILE A 110 3.74 0.89 3.34
C ILE A 110 4.03 2.26 3.98
N ALA A 111 3.52 2.50 5.19
CA ALA A 111 3.74 3.75 5.91
C ALA A 111 5.22 3.97 6.25
N CYS A 112 5.89 2.96 6.82
CA CYS A 112 7.32 3.00 7.14
C CYS A 112 8.20 3.12 5.88
N GLY A 113 7.88 2.36 4.83
CA GLY A 113 8.60 2.39 3.55
C GLY A 113 8.49 3.74 2.85
N PHE A 114 7.31 4.37 2.87
CA PHE A 114 7.10 5.70 2.32
C PHE A 114 7.81 6.78 3.14
N ALA A 115 7.71 6.72 4.48
CA ALA A 115 8.40 7.68 5.36
C ALA A 115 9.92 7.69 5.11
N TRP A 116 10.53 6.51 4.98
CA TRP A 116 11.97 6.41 4.71
C TRP A 116 12.35 6.89 3.30
N ARG A 117 11.54 6.58 2.28
CA ARG A 117 11.75 7.09 0.91
C ARG A 117 11.60 8.60 0.83
N LEU A 118 10.70 9.18 1.61
CA LEU A 118 10.54 10.62 1.72
C LEU A 118 11.77 11.27 2.36
N VAL A 119 12.28 10.70 3.46
CA VAL A 119 13.53 11.17 4.08
C VAL A 119 14.70 11.08 3.10
N PHE A 120 14.82 9.96 2.38
CA PHE A 120 15.87 9.77 1.38
C PHE A 120 15.75 10.79 0.23
N SER A 121 14.55 11.01 -0.30
CA SER A 121 14.27 12.00 -1.37
C SER A 121 14.64 13.43 -0.95
N ILE A 122 14.38 13.80 0.30
CA ILE A 122 14.78 15.10 0.86
C ILE A 122 16.31 15.23 0.88
N ILE A 123 17.02 14.19 1.33
CA ILE A 123 18.49 14.19 1.43
C ILE A 123 19.14 14.21 0.05
N THR A 124 18.65 13.41 -0.89
CA THR A 124 19.26 13.25 -2.22
C THR A 124 18.72 14.21 -3.26
N HIS A 125 17.79 15.11 -2.89
CA HIS A 125 17.05 15.99 -3.81
C HIS A 125 16.53 15.27 -5.06
N ALA A 126 16.17 13.99 -4.92
CA ALA A 126 15.69 13.18 -6.02
C ALA A 126 14.17 13.13 -5.98
N PRO A 127 13.47 13.19 -7.14
CA PRO A 127 12.02 13.05 -7.17
C PRO A 127 11.62 11.67 -6.63
N MET A 128 10.59 11.66 -5.78
CA MET A 128 10.13 10.43 -5.15
C MET A 128 9.23 9.64 -6.12
N ASP A 129 9.71 8.48 -6.54
CA ASP A 129 8.92 7.55 -7.34
C ASP A 129 7.83 6.93 -6.46
N SER A 130 6.61 7.40 -6.70
CA SER A 130 5.34 6.92 -6.16
C SER A 130 5.16 5.41 -6.41
N GLY A 131 5.84 4.81 -7.39
CA GLY A 131 5.55 3.43 -7.79
C GLY A 131 4.29 3.33 -8.66
N GLU A 132 3.81 4.46 -9.18
CA GLU A 132 3.06 4.50 -10.43
C GLU A 132 4.03 4.26 -11.59
N THR A 133 4.55 3.05 -11.71
CA THR A 133 5.13 2.62 -12.99
C THR A 133 4.00 2.07 -13.82
N VAL A 134 3.17 2.99 -14.31
CA VAL A 134 2.03 2.67 -15.16
C VAL A 134 2.34 2.99 -16.62
N SER A 135 3.27 3.90 -16.88
CA SER A 135 3.60 4.28 -18.26
C SER A 135 4.30 3.15 -19.03
N SER A 136 5.34 2.52 -18.48
CA SER A 136 6.15 1.58 -19.27
C SER A 136 5.39 0.33 -19.72
N SER A 137 4.51 -0.21 -18.87
CA SER A 137 3.78 -1.46 -19.14
C SER A 137 2.60 -1.26 -20.10
N LEU A 138 1.95 -0.09 -20.06
CA LEU A 138 0.87 0.26 -20.99
C LEU A 138 1.41 0.81 -22.31
N GLU A 139 2.55 1.49 -22.29
CA GLU A 139 3.26 1.85 -23.51
C GLU A 139 3.69 0.59 -24.28
N SER A 140 4.12 -0.46 -23.57
CA SER A 140 4.52 -1.75 -24.17
C SER A 140 3.36 -2.64 -24.64
N MET A 141 2.11 -2.26 -24.39
CA MET A 141 0.97 -3.00 -24.92
C MET A 141 0.90 -2.91 -26.46
N PRO A 142 0.56 -4.03 -27.14
CA PRO A 142 0.60 -4.12 -28.60
C PRO A 142 -0.40 -3.16 -29.25
N ASP A 143 -0.04 -2.55 -30.38
CA ASP A 143 -0.95 -1.62 -31.08
C ASP A 143 -2.21 -2.28 -31.63
N THR A 144 -2.22 -3.61 -31.75
CA THR A 144 -3.36 -4.40 -32.25
C THR A 144 -3.50 -5.71 -31.49
N ILE A 145 -4.72 -6.04 -31.06
CA ILE A 145 -5.09 -7.33 -30.46
C ILE A 145 -6.00 -8.09 -31.44
N TYR A 146 -5.73 -9.38 -31.59
CA TYR A 146 -6.48 -10.28 -32.45
C TYR A 146 -7.36 -11.21 -31.61
N ASP A 147 -8.65 -11.30 -31.95
CA ASP A 147 -9.54 -12.31 -31.38
C ASP A 147 -9.29 -13.68 -32.04
N THR A 148 -8.78 -14.63 -31.23
CA THR A 148 -8.49 -16.01 -31.62
C THR A 148 -9.70 -16.79 -32.12
N ASN A 149 -10.93 -16.37 -31.79
CA ASN A 149 -12.13 -17.15 -32.16
C ASN A 149 -12.68 -16.83 -33.54
N ASN A 150 -12.31 -15.71 -34.16
CA ASN A 150 -12.91 -15.25 -35.41
C ASN A 150 -11.92 -14.83 -36.49
N GLY A 151 -10.61 -14.79 -36.22
CA GLY A 151 -9.57 -14.42 -37.20
C GLY A 151 -9.70 -13.01 -37.79
N ARG A 152 -10.73 -12.26 -37.40
CA ARG A 152 -11.11 -10.93 -37.87
C ARG A 152 -11.86 -10.19 -36.78
N ALA A 153 -11.13 -9.74 -35.77
CA ALA A 153 -11.47 -8.53 -35.03
C ALA A 153 -10.15 -7.88 -34.61
N THR A 154 -9.84 -6.75 -35.24
CA THR A 154 -8.61 -5.97 -35.05
C THR A 154 -8.91 -4.87 -34.06
N TRP A 155 -8.77 -5.17 -32.78
CA TRP A 155 -8.86 -4.18 -31.73
C TRP A 155 -7.62 -3.29 -31.83
N ARG A 156 -7.80 -2.00 -32.15
CA ARG A 156 -6.68 -1.06 -32.35
C ARG A 156 -6.53 -0.14 -31.16
N LYS A 157 -5.30 0.02 -30.69
CA LYS A 157 -4.94 0.93 -29.61
C LYS A 157 -5.30 2.37 -30.00
N GLN A 158 -6.15 3.01 -29.19
CA GLN A 158 -6.56 4.40 -29.40
C GLN A 158 -5.60 5.37 -28.71
N GLY A 159 -5.10 4.99 -27.53
CA GLY A 159 -4.19 5.80 -26.74
C GLY A 159 -3.91 5.19 -25.38
N VAL A 160 -2.82 5.62 -24.77
CA VAL A 160 -2.49 5.33 -23.36
C VAL A 160 -2.87 6.56 -22.55
N TYR A 161 -3.73 6.38 -21.56
CA TYR A 161 -4.30 7.44 -20.76
C TYR A 161 -3.97 7.21 -19.29
N GLY A 162 -2.75 7.59 -18.89
CA GLY A 162 -2.29 7.51 -17.51
C GLY A 162 -2.24 6.07 -16.98
N ASP A 163 -3.36 5.60 -16.44
CA ASP A 163 -3.52 4.30 -15.77
C ASP A 163 -4.22 3.21 -16.61
N HIS A 164 -4.72 3.55 -17.80
CA HIS A 164 -5.40 2.61 -18.69
C HIS A 164 -5.07 2.85 -20.17
N VAL A 165 -5.42 1.87 -20.99
CA VAL A 165 -5.26 1.91 -22.45
C VAL A 165 -6.55 1.43 -23.09
N ASP A 166 -7.00 2.20 -24.08
CA ASP A 166 -8.24 1.93 -24.79
C ASP A 166 -7.95 1.29 -26.14
N TYR A 167 -8.76 0.29 -26.49
CA TYR A 167 -8.79 -0.34 -27.79
C TYR A 167 -10.14 -0.17 -28.44
N TYR A 168 -10.14 0.21 -29.72
CA TYR A 168 -11.33 0.35 -30.53
C TYR A 168 -11.55 -0.88 -31.40
N GLY A 169 -12.74 -1.46 -31.28
CA GLY A 169 -13.18 -2.65 -32.00
C GLY A 169 -13.87 -2.34 -33.33
N PRO A 170 -14.05 -3.36 -34.18
CA PRO A 170 -14.67 -3.21 -35.50
C PRO A 170 -16.16 -2.81 -35.45
N ASN A 171 -16.84 -3.04 -34.32
CA ASN A 171 -18.26 -2.75 -34.13
C ASN A 171 -18.54 -1.38 -33.49
N GLY A 172 -17.51 -0.55 -33.32
CA GLY A 172 -17.64 0.71 -32.57
C GLY A 172 -17.58 0.55 -31.06
N GLU A 173 -17.24 -0.64 -30.58
CA GLU A 173 -17.04 -0.94 -29.17
C GLU A 173 -15.65 -0.48 -28.72
N THR A 174 -15.55 0.02 -27.49
CA THR A 174 -14.27 0.34 -26.84
C THR A 174 -14.04 -0.62 -25.69
N VAL A 175 -12.84 -1.18 -25.61
CA VAL A 175 -12.40 -2.01 -24.48
C VAL A 175 -11.24 -1.30 -23.80
N THR A 176 -11.39 -1.10 -22.49
CA THR A 176 -10.40 -0.45 -21.64
C THR A 176 -9.66 -1.50 -20.82
N PHE A 177 -8.33 -1.48 -20.87
CA PHE A 177 -7.47 -2.29 -19.99
C PHE A 177 -6.78 -1.39 -18.98
N TYR A 178 -6.98 -1.66 -17.69
CA TYR A 178 -6.27 -0.94 -16.64
C TYR A 178 -4.92 -1.57 -16.36
N ALA A 179 -3.99 -0.77 -15.85
CA ALA A 179 -2.70 -1.25 -15.39
C ALA A 179 -2.75 -2.33 -14.30
N SER A 180 -3.83 -2.32 -13.50
CA SER A 180 -4.12 -3.37 -12.53
C SER A 180 -4.38 -4.72 -13.19
N ASP A 181 -4.93 -4.70 -14.41
CA ASP A 181 -5.38 -5.90 -15.13
C ASP A 181 -4.23 -6.57 -15.89
N VAL A 182 -3.07 -5.88 -15.97
CA VAL A 182 -1.90 -6.31 -16.73
C VAL A 182 -0.80 -6.77 -15.78
N GLU A 183 -0.65 -8.08 -15.62
CA GLU A 183 0.42 -8.70 -14.83
C GLU A 183 1.64 -9.11 -15.71
N GLY A 184 2.83 -8.62 -15.36
CA GLY A 184 4.13 -9.07 -15.91
C GLY A 184 4.53 -8.51 -17.29
N GLU A 185 5.76 -8.84 -17.73
CA GLU A 185 6.28 -8.53 -19.09
C GLU A 185 5.68 -9.44 -20.20
N ASN A 186 4.68 -10.28 -19.85
CA ASN A 186 4.13 -11.32 -20.70
C ASN A 186 2.89 -10.90 -21.50
N TYR A 187 2.77 -9.62 -21.86
CA TYR A 187 1.84 -9.20 -22.95
C TYR A 187 2.29 -9.73 -24.33
N LYS A 188 3.51 -10.27 -24.44
CA LYS A 188 3.94 -11.11 -25.57
C LYS A 188 3.16 -12.44 -25.69
N GLY A 189 2.27 -12.74 -24.73
CA GLY A 189 1.39 -13.92 -24.72
C GLY A 189 0.15 -13.82 -25.61
N PHE A 190 -0.19 -12.65 -26.15
CA PHE A 190 -1.05 -12.57 -27.36
C PHE A 190 -0.20 -12.94 -28.58
N SER A 191 0.32 -14.15 -28.58
CA SER A 191 1.02 -14.73 -29.73
C SER A 191 -0.04 -15.09 -30.77
N LEU A 192 -0.17 -14.18 -31.72
CA LEU A 192 -0.47 -14.45 -33.12
C LEU A 192 0.01 -15.84 -33.54
N TYR A 193 -0.95 -16.74 -33.77
CA TYR A 193 -0.89 -17.74 -34.83
C TYR A 193 -2.12 -17.56 -35.71
#